data_AF-A0A0Q8IGK6-F1
#
_entry.id   AF-A0A0Q8IGK6-F1
#
_cell.length_a   1.000
_cell.length_b   1.000
_cell.length_c   1.000
_cell.angle_alpha   90.00
_cell.angle_beta   90.00
_cell.angle_gamma   90.00
#
_symmetry.space_group_name_H-M   'P 1'
#
loop_
_entity.id
_entity.type
_entity.pdbx_description
1 polymer ?
#
loop_
_entity_poly.entity_id
_entity_poly.type
_entity_poly.pdbx_seq_one_letter_code
_entity_poly.pdbx_strand_id
1 'polypeptide(L)'
;MDWSLILACAHHLAVFSLVGIFAAEFALLRPGLGGTRLGQLARLDAAYGAVAGLVIVVGILRVWLGGVDPGYYLGNHAFWGKMAAFLVLGLLTIQPTMAIRRWAKAGAGVADYVVPVGEIGRSRRFVHLQAGVLVLIPLFAAAMARGYGS
;
A
#
# COMPACT_ATOMS: atom_id res chain seq x y z
N MET A 1 6.22 -29.68 5.18
CA MET A 1 5.50 -28.60 4.47
C MET A 1 6.53 -27.54 4.13
N ASP A 2 6.65 -27.14 2.86
CA ASP A 2 7.66 -26.17 2.45
C ASP A 2 7.22 -24.74 2.83
N TRP A 3 7.60 -24.33 4.04
CA TRP A 3 7.27 -23.02 4.59
C TRP A 3 7.82 -21.87 3.73
N SER A 4 8.97 -22.08 3.08
CA SER A 4 9.59 -21.08 2.22
C SER A 4 8.69 -20.75 1.02
N LEU A 5 8.15 -21.78 0.36
CA LEU A 5 7.23 -21.65 -0.77
C LEU A 5 5.90 -21.01 -0.34
N ILE A 6 5.32 -21.46 0.77
CA ILE A 6 4.05 -20.92 1.26
C ILE A 6 4.17 -19.43 1.58
N LEU A 7 5.20 -19.04 2.33
CA LEU A 7 5.45 -17.64 2.66
C LEU A 7 5.75 -16.81 1.40
N ALA A 8 6.44 -17.40 0.41
CA ALA A 8 6.66 -16.74 -0.85
C ALA A 8 5.36 -16.45 -1.59
N CYS A 9 4.50 -17.45 -1.78
CA CYS A 9 3.18 -17.30 -2.41
C CYS A 9 2.31 -16.30 -1.65
N ALA A 10 2.24 -16.42 -0.32
CA ALA A 10 1.45 -15.52 0.52
C ALA A 10 1.91 -14.07 0.39
N HIS A 11 3.23 -13.80 0.38
CA HIS A 11 3.75 -12.45 0.23
C HIS A 11 3.41 -11.86 -1.14
N HIS A 12 3.57 -12.62 -2.23
CA HIS A 12 3.24 -12.14 -3.57
C HIS A 12 1.76 -11.85 -3.71
N LEU A 13 0.88 -12.76 -3.24
CA LEU A 13 -0.56 -12.53 -3.26
C LEU A 13 -0.95 -11.30 -2.44
N ALA A 14 -0.34 -11.08 -1.27
CA ALA A 14 -0.55 -9.87 -0.47
C ALA A 14 -0.09 -8.61 -1.21
N VAL A 15 1.08 -8.62 -1.84
CA VAL A 15 1.60 -7.48 -2.62
C VAL A 15 0.72 -7.19 -3.85
N PHE A 16 0.29 -8.20 -4.61
CA PHE A 16 -0.60 -7.98 -5.75
C PHE A 16 -1.98 -7.49 -5.30
N SER A 17 -2.49 -7.99 -4.17
CA SER A 17 -3.74 -7.50 -3.59
C SER A 17 -3.62 -6.03 -3.17
N LEU A 18 -2.49 -5.64 -2.56
CA LEU A 18 -2.19 -4.26 -2.19
C LEU A 18 -2.26 -3.34 -3.43
N VAL A 19 -1.58 -3.73 -4.52
CA VAL A 19 -1.57 -2.97 -5.78
C VAL A 19 -2.96 -2.91 -6.41
N GLY A 20 -3.72 -4.00 -6.37
CA GLY A 20 -5.11 -4.05 -6.87
C GLY A 20 -6.05 -3.12 -6.09
N ILE A 21 -5.95 -3.12 -4.76
CA ILE A 21 -6.73 -2.20 -3.90
C ILE A 21 -6.32 -0.75 -4.16
N PHE A 22 -5.02 -0.47 -4.24
CA PHE A 22 -4.50 0.86 -4.56
C PHE A 22 -5.06 1.39 -5.88
N ALA A 23 -5.07 0.55 -6.93
CA ALA A 23 -5.62 0.93 -8.23
C ALA A 23 -7.13 1.25 -8.14
N ALA A 24 -7.89 0.51 -7.33
CA ALA A 24 -9.30 0.80 -7.09
C ALA A 24 -9.50 2.14 -6.35
N GLU A 25 -8.68 2.44 -5.33
CA GLU A 25 -8.70 3.74 -4.64
C GLU A 25 -8.35 4.90 -5.58
N PHE A 26 -7.30 4.71 -6.38
CA PHE A 26 -6.87 5.67 -7.40
C PHE A 26 -8.01 6.04 -8.36
N ALA A 27 -8.77 5.02 -8.81
CA ALA A 27 -9.89 5.20 -9.73
C ALA A 27 -11.12 5.85 -9.06
N LEU A 28 -11.39 5.52 -7.79
CA LEU A 28 -12.56 6.01 -7.05
C LEU A 28 -12.37 7.44 -6.53
N LEU A 29 -11.14 7.86 -6.23
CA LEU A 29 -10.82 9.18 -5.70
C LEU A 29 -10.88 10.26 -6.79
N ARG A 30 -12.09 10.63 -7.23
CA ARG A 30 -12.35 11.60 -8.30
C ARG A 30 -13.48 12.57 -7.94
N PRO A 31 -13.59 13.75 -8.60
CA PRO A 31 -14.66 14.71 -8.36
C PRO A 31 -16.06 14.09 -8.43
N GLY A 32 -16.99 14.58 -7.61
CA GLY A 32 -18.32 14.00 -7.45
C GLY A 32 -18.36 12.77 -6.54
N LEU A 33 -17.35 12.60 -5.68
CA LEU A 33 -17.32 11.55 -4.66
C LEU A 33 -18.32 11.89 -3.54
N GLY A 34 -19.28 10.99 -3.30
CA GLY A 34 -20.31 11.13 -2.28
C GLY A 34 -21.08 9.82 -2.08
N GLY A 35 -22.02 9.81 -1.14
CA GLY A 35 -22.93 8.69 -0.89
C GLY A 35 -22.25 7.31 -0.83
N THR A 36 -22.78 6.35 -1.58
CA THR A 36 -22.30 4.95 -1.59
C THR A 36 -20.85 4.79 -2.03
N ARG A 37 -20.38 5.61 -2.98
CA ARG A 37 -18.99 5.56 -3.48
C ARG A 37 -17.99 5.99 -2.41
N LEU A 38 -18.36 6.96 -1.57
CA LEU A 38 -17.53 7.37 -0.43
C LEU A 38 -17.40 6.25 0.60
N GLY A 39 -18.50 5.54 0.91
CA GLY A 39 -18.46 4.37 1.78
C GLY A 39 -17.69 3.19 1.18
N GLN A 40 -17.72 3.02 -0.14
CA GLN A 40 -16.88 2.04 -0.84
C GLN A 40 -15.39 2.40 -0.72
N LEU A 41 -15.03 3.65 -0.96
CA LEU A 41 -13.66 4.14 -0.83
C LEU A 41 -13.14 3.94 0.61
N ALA A 42 -13.94 4.26 1.63
CA ALA A 42 -13.55 4.06 3.02
C ALA A 42 -13.27 2.60 3.39
N ARG A 43 -14.02 1.66 2.82
CA ARG A 43 -13.78 0.21 3.01
C ARG A 43 -12.52 -0.26 2.28
N LEU A 44 -12.27 0.27 1.08
CA LEU A 44 -11.05 -0.03 0.33
C LEU A 44 -9.81 0.52 1.06
N ASP A 45 -9.87 1.73 1.62
CA ASP A 45 -8.78 2.31 2.41
C ASP A 45 -8.48 1.48 3.67
N ALA A 46 -9.51 1.01 4.37
CA ALA A 46 -9.33 0.09 5.49
C ALA A 46 -8.71 -1.25 5.06
N ALA A 47 -9.16 -1.82 3.92
CA ALA A 47 -8.61 -3.04 3.36
C ALA A 47 -7.15 -2.85 2.92
N TYR A 48 -6.82 -1.72 2.28
CA TYR A 48 -5.47 -1.36 1.88
C TYR A 48 -4.53 -1.37 3.08
N GLY A 49 -4.92 -0.71 4.18
CA GLY A 49 -4.14 -0.70 5.42
C GLY A 49 -3.94 -2.09 6.02
N ALA A 50 -4.99 -2.93 6.02
CA ALA A 50 -4.89 -4.31 6.51
C ALA A 50 -3.96 -5.17 5.64
N VAL A 51 -4.08 -5.08 4.31
CA VAL A 51 -3.20 -5.81 3.38
C VAL A 51 -1.77 -5.29 3.46
N ALA A 52 -1.54 -3.99 3.65
CA ALA A 52 -0.20 -3.44 3.89
C ALA A 52 0.44 -4.05 5.14
N GLY A 53 -0.32 -4.17 6.24
CA GLY A 53 0.13 -4.87 7.44
C GLY A 53 0.47 -6.34 7.16
N LEU A 54 -0.35 -7.04 6.38
CA LEU A 54 -0.09 -8.42 5.98
C LEU A 54 1.22 -8.56 5.16
N VAL A 55 1.46 -7.64 4.22
CA VAL A 55 2.71 -7.61 3.43
C VAL A 55 3.93 -7.48 4.35
N ILE A 56 3.87 -6.59 5.35
CA ILE A 56 4.95 -6.43 6.34
C ILE A 56 5.16 -7.71 7.14
N VAL A 57 4.10 -8.24 7.75
CA VAL A 57 4.19 -9.42 8.62
C VAL A 57 4.77 -10.62 7.85
N VAL A 58 4.21 -10.93 6.67
CA VAL A 58 4.72 -12.04 5.85
C VAL A 58 6.12 -11.74 5.33
N GLY A 59 6.44 -10.48 5.03
CA GLY A 59 7.78 -10.05 4.62
C GLY A 59 8.84 -10.31 5.69
N ILE A 60 8.54 -9.97 6.94
CA ILE A 60 9.41 -10.25 8.08
C ILE A 60 9.59 -11.76 8.26
N LEU A 61 8.50 -12.54 8.21
CA LEU A 61 8.58 -14.00 8.30
C LEU A 61 9.46 -14.60 7.20
N ARG A 62 9.43 -14.03 5.99
CA ARG A 62 10.31 -14.47 4.89
C ARG A 62 11.80 -14.22 5.13
N VAL A 63 12.17 -13.16 5.85
CA VAL A 63 13.59 -12.89 6.16
C VAL A 63 14.15 -13.99 7.07
N TRP A 64 13.35 -14.50 8.01
CA TRP A 64 13.81 -15.48 8.99
C TRP A 64 13.53 -16.95 8.60
N LEU A 65 12.43 -17.20 7.89
CA LEU A 65 11.93 -18.55 7.57
C LEU A 65 11.93 -18.86 6.06
N GLY A 66 12.37 -17.92 5.21
CA GLY A 66 12.29 -18.00 3.76
C GLY A 66 13.44 -18.73 3.07
N GLY A 67 14.35 -19.35 3.82
CA GLY A 67 15.42 -20.20 3.28
C GLY A 67 16.66 -19.47 2.73
N VAL A 68 16.68 -18.13 2.75
CA VAL A 68 17.86 -17.31 2.43
C VAL A 68 18.44 -16.77 3.73
N ASP A 69 19.77 -16.72 3.85
CA ASP A 69 20.45 -16.22 5.04
C ASP A 69 19.99 -14.79 5.38
N PRO A 70 19.57 -14.50 6.64
CA PRO A 70 19.16 -13.17 7.04
C PRO A 70 20.22 -12.09 6.81
N GLY A 71 21.50 -12.43 6.90
CA GLY A 71 22.63 -11.53 6.64
C GLY A 71 22.66 -11.02 5.20
N TYR A 72 22.19 -11.82 4.23
CA TYR A 72 22.03 -11.36 2.85
C TYR A 72 21.03 -10.20 2.75
N TYR A 73 19.90 -10.28 3.45
CA TYR A 73 18.91 -9.20 3.44
C TYR A 73 19.45 -7.95 4.15
N LEU A 74 20.03 -8.12 5.34
CA LEU A 74 20.48 -7.00 6.17
C LEU A 74 21.68 -6.26 5.57
N GLY A 75 22.55 -6.97 4.85
CA GLY A 75 23.69 -6.37 4.14
C GLY A 75 23.33 -5.75 2.79
N ASN A 76 22.16 -6.05 2.22
CA ASN A 76 21.83 -5.63 0.86
C ASN A 76 21.17 -4.24 0.82
N HIS A 77 21.81 -3.27 0.15
CA HIS A 77 21.28 -1.91 -0.02
C HIS A 77 19.96 -1.85 -0.80
N ALA A 78 19.72 -2.76 -1.75
CA ALA A 78 18.44 -2.84 -2.45
C ALA A 78 17.31 -3.32 -1.53
N PHE A 79 17.59 -4.20 -0.55
CA PHE A 79 16.63 -4.55 0.48
C PHE A 79 16.22 -3.31 1.30
N TRP A 80 17.19 -2.53 1.78
CA TRP A 80 16.91 -1.29 2.51
C TRP A 80 16.21 -0.23 1.66
N GLY A 81 16.56 -0.12 0.37
CA GLY A 81 15.84 0.72 -0.59
C GLY A 81 14.36 0.34 -0.71
N LYS A 82 14.06 -0.97 -0.80
CA LYS A 82 12.68 -1.49 -0.79
C LYS A 82 11.98 -1.15 0.54
N MET A 83 12.64 -1.31 1.68
CA MET A 83 12.05 -1.01 2.99
C MET A 83 11.76 0.49 3.16
N ALA A 84 12.70 1.35 2.74
CA ALA A 84 12.51 2.79 2.74
C ALA A 84 11.35 3.22 1.82
N ALA A 85 11.25 2.64 0.61
CA ALA A 85 10.13 2.90 -0.29
C ALA A 85 8.79 2.46 0.32
N PHE A 86 8.75 1.29 0.98
CA PHE A 86 7.54 0.82 1.67
C PHE A 86 7.15 1.73 2.86
N LEU A 87 8.13 2.22 3.63
CA LEU A 87 7.91 3.17 4.71
C LEU A 87 7.35 4.50 4.17
N VAL A 88 7.97 5.07 3.13
CA VAL A 88 7.49 6.30 2.49
C VAL A 88 6.09 6.11 1.93
N LEU A 89 5.80 4.97 1.30
CA LEU A 89 4.46 4.63 0.82
C LEU A 89 3.44 4.69 1.97
N GLY A 90 3.75 4.06 3.12
CA GLY A 90 2.91 4.09 4.32
C GLY A 90 2.76 5.50 4.94
N LEU A 91 3.79 6.34 4.91
CA LEU A 91 3.66 7.72 5.37
C LEU A 91 2.75 8.55 4.46
N LEU A 92 2.83 8.33 3.15
CA LEU A 92 2.00 9.02 2.17
C LEU A 92 0.51 8.63 2.28
N THR A 93 0.17 7.46 2.86
CA THR A 93 -1.24 7.05 3.05
C THR A 93 -1.93 7.80 4.18
N ILE A 94 -1.18 8.32 5.15
CA ILE A 94 -1.74 8.98 6.34
C ILE A 94 -2.70 10.10 5.94
N GLN A 95 -2.30 10.97 5.00
CA GLN A 95 -3.15 12.11 4.61
C GLN A 95 -4.44 11.66 3.90
N PRO A 96 -4.42 10.84 2.84
CA PRO A 96 -5.63 10.29 2.22
C PRO A 96 -6.53 9.56 3.22
N THR A 97 -5.99 8.66 4.04
CA THR A 97 -6.75 7.87 5.02
C THR A 97 -7.47 8.77 6.01
N MET A 98 -6.79 9.77 6.58
CA MET A 98 -7.42 10.72 7.51
C MET A 98 -8.51 11.55 6.83
N ALA A 99 -8.31 11.95 5.57
CA ALA A 99 -9.31 12.68 4.80
C ALA A 99 -10.55 11.81 4.51
N ILE A 100 -10.36 10.57 4.05
CA ILE A 100 -11.42 9.61 3.75
C ILE A 100 -12.27 9.33 5.00
N ARG A 101 -11.64 9.10 6.16
CA ARG A 101 -12.34 8.91 7.44
C ARG A 101 -13.16 10.13 7.82
N ARG A 102 -12.60 11.33 7.66
CA ARG A 102 -13.31 12.59 7.92
C ARG A 102 -14.51 12.77 7.01
N TRP A 103 -14.35 12.49 5.71
CA TRP A 103 -15.44 12.56 4.73
C TRP A 103 -16.53 11.55 5.03
N ALA A 104 -16.17 10.30 5.31
CA ALA A 104 -17.13 9.25 5.66
C ALA A 104 -17.95 9.63 6.89
N LYS A 105 -17.32 10.24 7.91
CA LYS A 105 -18.03 10.76 9.08
C LYS A 105 -18.93 11.95 8.73
N ALA A 106 -18.47 12.88 7.90
CA ALA A 106 -19.25 14.06 7.52
C ALA A 106 -20.46 13.71 6.62
N GLY A 107 -20.33 12.68 5.78
CA GLY A 107 -21.43 12.18 4.93
C GLY A 107 -22.40 11.25 5.66
N ALA A 108 -22.07 10.77 6.86
CA ALA A 108 -22.97 9.93 7.64
C ALA A 108 -24.16 10.78 8.14
N GLY A 109 -25.33 10.57 7.51
CA GLY A 109 -26.57 11.29 7.84
C GLY A 109 -26.87 12.50 6.98
N VAL A 110 -26.08 12.77 5.93
CA VAL A 110 -26.33 13.87 4.98
C VAL A 110 -26.55 13.27 3.58
N ALA A 111 -27.79 13.27 3.11
CA ALA A 111 -28.21 12.59 1.88
C ALA A 111 -27.43 13.06 0.63
N ASP A 112 -27.17 14.36 0.53
CA ASP A 112 -26.52 14.98 -0.63
C ASP A 112 -25.07 15.39 -0.36
N TYR A 113 -24.39 14.72 0.59
CA TYR A 113 -22.99 15.03 0.88
C TYR A 113 -22.08 14.66 -0.30
N VAL A 114 -21.37 15.66 -0.80
CA VAL A 114 -20.33 15.52 -1.82
C VAL A 114 -19.03 16.11 -1.29
N VAL A 115 -17.94 15.38 -1.46
CA VAL A 115 -16.61 15.83 -1.03
C VAL A 115 -16.19 17.03 -1.88
N PRO A 116 -15.75 18.15 -1.26
CA PRO A 116 -15.29 19.31 -2.00
C PRO A 116 -14.12 19.00 -2.94
N VAL A 117 -14.16 19.53 -4.16
CA VAL A 117 -13.18 19.26 -5.22
C VAL A 117 -11.75 19.59 -4.79
N GLY A 118 -11.56 20.66 -4.01
CA GLY A 118 -10.24 21.04 -3.48
C GLY A 118 -9.64 19.98 -2.54
N GLU A 119 -10.47 19.32 -1.73
CA GLU A 119 -10.00 18.27 -0.82
C GLU A 119 -9.66 16.98 -1.57
N ILE A 120 -10.44 16.64 -2.60
CA ILE A 120 -10.14 15.54 -3.52
C ILE A 120 -8.80 15.80 -4.21
N GLY A 121 -8.60 17.01 -4.74
CA GLY A 121 -7.35 17.40 -5.40
C GLY A 121 -6.13 17.25 -4.52
N ARG A 122 -6.24 17.61 -3.23
CA ARG A 122 -5.17 17.43 -2.25
C ARG A 122 -4.85 15.95 -2.03
N SER A 123 -5.84 15.12 -1.72
CA SER A 123 -5.62 13.67 -1.51
C SER A 123 -5.11 12.97 -2.77
N ARG A 124 -5.59 13.39 -3.97
CA ARG A 124 -5.07 12.88 -5.23
C ARG A 124 -3.58 13.13 -5.40
N ARG A 125 -3.04 14.28 -4.99
CA ARG A 125 -1.59 14.55 -5.10
C ARG A 125 -0.78 13.51 -4.31
N PHE A 126 -1.19 13.20 -3.09
CA PHE A 126 -0.56 12.14 -2.29
C PHE A 126 -0.67 10.78 -2.97
N VAL A 127 -1.84 10.44 -3.52
CA VAL A 127 -2.04 9.20 -4.26
C VAL A 127 -1.17 9.09 -5.52
N HIS A 128 -0.92 10.18 -6.24
CA HIS A 128 0.04 10.15 -7.37
C HIS A 128 1.48 9.95 -6.89
N LEU A 129 1.87 10.58 -5.78
CA LEU A 129 3.20 10.35 -5.19
C LEU A 129 3.35 8.90 -4.73
N GLN A 130 2.30 8.32 -4.13
CA GLN A 130 2.26 6.91 -3.76
C GLN A 130 2.47 6.01 -4.98
N ALA A 131 1.82 6.30 -6.11
CA ALA A 131 1.99 5.52 -7.34
C ALA A 131 3.45 5.53 -7.81
N GLY A 132 4.12 6.69 -7.74
CA GLY A 132 5.56 6.78 -8.07
C GLY A 132 6.44 5.96 -7.13
N VAL A 133 6.20 6.04 -5.81
CA VAL A 133 6.97 5.27 -4.81
C VAL A 133 6.67 3.77 -4.90
N LEU A 134 5.44 3.39 -5.21
CA LEU A 134 5.00 2.00 -5.35
C LEU A 134 5.80 1.27 -6.43
N VAL A 135 6.19 1.96 -7.51
CA VAL A 135 7.03 1.40 -8.59
C VAL A 135 8.45 1.08 -8.12
N LEU A 136 9.00 1.80 -7.14
CA LEU A 136 10.34 1.55 -6.63
C LEU A 136 10.44 0.21 -5.88
N ILE A 137 9.35 -0.22 -5.24
CA ILE A 137 9.30 -1.45 -4.43
C ILE A 137 9.62 -2.71 -5.27
N PRO A 138 8.94 -3.00 -6.41
CA PRO A 138 9.29 -4.13 -7.25
C PRO A 138 10.64 -3.96 -7.96
N LEU A 139 11.08 -2.74 -8.27
CA LEU A 139 12.40 -2.50 -8.86
C LEU A 139 13.53 -2.92 -7.90
N PHE A 140 13.46 -2.48 -6.64
CA PHE A 140 14.41 -2.91 -5.62
C PHE A 140 14.33 -4.40 -5.33
N ALA A 141 13.12 -4.98 -5.33
CA ALA A 141 12.96 -6.42 -5.16
C ALA A 141 13.63 -7.22 -6.31
N ALA A 142 13.47 -6.76 -7.56
CA ALA A 142 14.12 -7.38 -8.71
C ALA A 142 15.65 -7.19 -8.70
N ALA A 143 16.13 -6.00 -8.31
CA ALA A 143 17.56 -5.73 -8.16
C ALA A 143 18.20 -6.66 -7.12
N MET A 144 17.59 -6.78 -5.94
CA MET A 144 18.03 -7.70 -4.89
C MET A 144 18.00 -9.16 -5.35
N ALA A 145 16.98 -9.59 -6.11
CA ALA A 145 16.90 -10.95 -6.64
C ALA A 145 18.02 -11.28 -7.65
N ARG A 146 18.64 -10.26 -8.25
CA ARG A 146 19.77 -10.39 -9.19
C ARG A 146 21.13 -10.15 -8.54
N GLY A 147 21.20 -10.01 -7.21
CA GLY A 147 22.45 -9.77 -6.48
C GLY A 147 22.97 -8.34 -6.52
N TYR A 148 22.17 -7.36 -6.96
CA TYR A 148 22.56 -5.96 -6.83
C TYR A 148 22.42 -5.49 -5.38
N GLY A 149 23.39 -4.71 -4.91
CA GLY A 149 23.35 -4.04 -3.60
C GLY A 149 23.89 -4.86 -2.43
N SER A 150 24.33 -6.10 -2.66
CA SER A 150 25.07 -6.95 -1.70
C SER A 150 26.57 -6.73 -1.76
#